data_AF-A0A1W9LH62-F1
#
_entry.id   AF-A0A1W9LH62-F1
#
_cell.length_a   1.000
_cell.length_b   1.000
_cell.length_c   1.000
_cell.angle_alpha   90.00
_cell.angle_beta   90.00
_cell.angle_gamma   90.00
#
_symmetry.space_group_name_H-M   'P 1'
#
loop_
_entity.id
_entity.type
_entity.pdbx_description
1 polymer ?
#
loop_
_entity_poly.entity_id
_entity_poly.type
_entity_poly.pdbx_seq_one_letter_code
_entity_poly.pdbx_strand_id
1 'polypeptide(L)'
;PGVLGSADSAMQDSFSGSLLDFGHYTRPRDFKGSKVPDVLISGNHKDIEKYRLEASVIRTFLKRPDLLENRALSKKEIEILKKWCRDIEKIIETQSLRGSGTLSGN
;
A
#
# COMPACT_ATOMS: atom_id res chain seq x y z
N PRO A 1 16.08 -1.57 37.19
CA PRO A 1 14.62 -1.74 37.35
C PRO A 1 13.83 -0.71 36.51
N GLY A 2 12.88 -1.19 35.71
CA GLY A 2 11.81 -0.39 35.12
C GLY A 2 12.07 0.17 33.73
N VAL A 3 11.54 -0.49 32.70
CA VAL A 3 10.66 0.02 31.61
C VAL A 3 10.89 -0.76 30.32
N LEU A 4 10.27 -1.94 30.22
CA LEU A 4 9.87 -2.48 28.93
C LEU A 4 8.35 -2.64 28.99
N GLY A 5 7.67 -1.65 28.40
CA GLY A 5 6.25 -1.75 28.13
C GLY A 5 6.02 -2.95 27.21
N SER A 6 5.13 -3.82 27.67
CA SER A 6 4.37 -4.80 26.88
C SER A 6 5.18 -5.77 26.01
N ALA A 7 5.30 -7.00 26.49
CA ALA A 7 5.79 -8.16 25.72
C ALA A 7 5.01 -8.41 24.40
N ASP A 8 3.83 -7.80 24.23
CA ASP A 8 3.05 -7.81 22.98
C ASP A 8 3.68 -7.01 21.83
N SER A 9 4.47 -5.96 22.11
CA SER A 9 5.08 -5.14 21.05
C SER A 9 6.16 -5.90 20.27
N ALA A 10 6.86 -6.82 20.93
CA ALA A 10 7.93 -7.61 20.30
C ALA A 10 7.40 -8.74 19.39
N MET A 11 6.14 -9.15 19.51
CA MET A 11 5.57 -10.19 18.63
C MET A 11 4.98 -9.63 17.32
N GLN A 12 4.66 -8.33 17.29
CA GLN A 12 4.32 -7.61 16.05
C GLN A 12 5.54 -6.95 15.39
N ASP A 13 6.73 -7.06 15.99
CA ASP A 13 7.97 -6.51 15.46
C ASP A 13 8.46 -7.29 14.23
N SER A 14 8.11 -6.76 13.07
CA SER A 14 9.00 -6.64 11.89
C SER A 14 9.52 -7.90 11.18
N PHE A 15 9.34 -9.12 11.70
CA PHE A 15 9.97 -10.33 11.15
C PHE A 15 9.03 -11.51 10.85
N SER A 16 7.74 -11.42 11.20
CA SER A 16 6.81 -12.56 11.06
C SER A 16 6.15 -12.69 9.69
N GLY A 17 6.28 -11.69 8.82
CA GLY A 17 5.82 -11.78 7.44
C GLY A 17 6.78 -11.04 6.52
N SER A 18 7.21 -11.66 5.44
CA SER A 18 8.19 -11.13 4.49
C SER A 18 7.72 -9.89 3.71
N LEU A 19 6.76 -9.10 4.22
CA LEU A 19 6.37 -7.81 3.67
C LEU A 19 7.09 -6.67 4.40
N LEU A 20 7.32 -5.59 3.67
CA LEU A 20 7.73 -4.33 4.25
C LEU A 20 6.59 -3.70 5.04
N ASP A 21 6.94 -3.03 6.14
CA ASP A 21 5.99 -2.35 7.00
C ASP A 21 5.26 -1.20 6.27
N PHE A 22 3.99 -0.99 6.62
CA PHE A 22 3.16 0.05 6.03
C PHE A 22 3.52 1.44 6.62
N GLY A 23 2.93 2.51 6.06
CA GLY A 23 3.12 3.85 6.62
C GLY A 23 2.34 4.02 7.92
N HIS A 24 3.03 4.32 9.02
CA HIS A 24 2.39 4.66 10.30
C HIS A 24 2.00 6.14 10.31
N TYR A 25 0.74 6.41 10.63
CA TYR A 25 0.21 7.77 10.71
C TYR A 25 -0.13 8.11 12.15
N THR A 26 0.35 9.26 12.59
CA THR A 26 0.06 9.83 13.91
C THR A 26 -0.60 11.20 13.75
N ARG A 27 -1.09 11.76 14.85
CA ARG A 27 -1.66 13.11 14.84
C ARG A 27 -0.54 14.13 14.60
N PRO A 28 -0.79 15.25 13.89
CA PRO A 28 -2.08 15.73 13.36
C PRO A 28 -2.50 15.09 12.01
N ARG A 29 -3.81 15.16 11.69
CA ARG A 29 -4.42 14.55 10.48
C ARG A 29 -3.90 15.13 9.16
N ASP A 30 -3.37 16.34 9.21
CA ASP A 30 -2.70 17.03 8.12
C ASP A 30 -1.32 17.41 8.62
N PHE A 31 -0.27 16.81 8.03
CA PHE A 31 1.10 17.15 8.38
C PHE A 31 1.90 17.46 7.11
N LYS A 32 2.33 18.72 6.96
CA LYS A 32 3.12 19.21 5.81
C LYS A 32 2.49 18.90 4.43
N GLY A 33 1.16 18.97 4.33
CA GLY A 33 0.43 18.67 3.09
C GLY A 33 0.19 17.18 2.81
N SER A 34 0.72 16.30 3.65
CA SER A 34 0.38 14.87 3.65
C SER A 34 -0.87 14.67 4.51
N LYS A 35 -2.00 14.41 3.85
CA LYS A 35 -3.27 14.05 4.48
C LYS A 35 -3.26 12.60 4.92
N VAL A 36 -3.71 12.35 6.14
CA VAL A 36 -4.02 10.99 6.58
C VAL A 36 -5.17 10.45 5.73
N PRO A 37 -5.03 9.26 5.11
CA PRO A 37 -6.10 8.64 4.33
C PRO A 37 -7.42 8.55 5.11
N ASP A 38 -8.54 8.90 4.48
CA ASP A 38 -9.87 8.90 5.13
C ASP A 38 -10.25 7.53 5.71
N VAL A 39 -9.78 6.45 5.08
CA VAL A 39 -9.95 5.07 5.57
C VAL A 39 -9.35 4.84 6.96
N LEU A 40 -8.28 5.56 7.31
CA LEU A 40 -7.66 5.48 8.64
C LEU A 40 -8.43 6.28 9.70
N ILE A 41 -9.40 7.09 9.28
CA ILE A 41 -10.13 8.00 10.16
C ILE A 41 -11.60 7.60 10.27
N SER A 42 -12.11 6.76 9.37
CA SER A 42 -13.49 6.27 9.39
C SER A 42 -13.81 5.37 10.59
N GLY A 43 -12.80 4.87 11.30
CA GLY A 43 -12.97 3.96 12.44
C GLY A 43 -13.36 2.52 12.05
N ASN A 44 -13.48 2.22 10.75
CA ASN A 44 -13.77 0.87 10.29
C ASN A 44 -12.51 0.01 10.34
N HIS A 45 -12.41 -0.83 11.37
CA HIS A 45 -11.23 -1.66 11.61
C HIS A 45 -10.94 -2.62 10.45
N LYS A 46 -11.98 -3.13 9.77
CA LYS A 46 -11.82 -4.02 8.60
C LYS A 46 -11.21 -3.29 7.42
N ASP A 47 -11.65 -2.06 7.16
CA ASP A 47 -11.11 -1.26 6.05
C ASP A 47 -9.69 -0.78 6.35
N ILE A 48 -9.40 -0.48 7.63
CA ILE A 48 -8.05 -0.14 8.08
C ILE A 48 -7.09 -1.31 7.88
N GLU A 49 -7.47 -2.53 8.29
CA GLU A 49 -6.65 -3.72 8.08
C GLU A 49 -6.40 -3.97 6.58
N LYS A 50 -7.45 -3.85 5.76
CA LYS A 50 -7.34 -3.98 4.32
C LYS A 50 -6.39 -2.94 3.71
N TYR A 51 -6.50 -1.68 4.14
CA TYR A 51 -5.60 -0.61 3.70
C TYR A 51 -4.15 -0.88 4.11
N ARG A 52 -3.91 -1.32 5.36
CA ARG A 52 -2.57 -1.67 5.85
C ARG A 52 -1.94 -2.79 5.02
N LEU A 53 -2.71 -3.84 4.73
CA LEU A 53 -2.25 -4.94 3.88
C LEU A 53 -1.95 -4.44 2.46
N GLU A 54 -2.85 -3.68 1.85
CA GLU A 54 -2.65 -3.11 0.51
C GLU A 54 -1.38 -2.25 0.45
N ALA A 55 -1.20 -1.33 1.40
CA ALA A 55 -0.03 -0.48 1.47
C ALA A 55 1.27 -1.28 1.66
N SER A 56 1.25 -2.30 2.50
CA SER A 56 2.41 -3.17 2.77
C SER A 56 2.80 -3.99 1.53
N VAL A 57 1.84 -4.62 0.85
CA VAL A 57 2.07 -5.40 -0.37
C VAL A 57 2.65 -4.53 -1.48
N ILE A 58 2.06 -3.37 -1.73
CA ILE A 58 2.50 -2.49 -2.81
C ILE A 58 3.86 -1.87 -2.50
N ARG A 59 4.12 -1.48 -1.25
CA ARG A 59 5.44 -0.99 -0.85
C ARG A 59 6.50 -2.07 -1.01
N THR A 60 6.16 -3.32 -0.69
CA THR A 60 7.05 -4.47 -0.91
C THR A 60 7.32 -4.65 -2.39
N PHE A 61 6.28 -4.68 -3.24
CA PHE A 61 6.42 -4.76 -4.69
C PHE A 61 7.33 -3.66 -5.28
N LEU A 62 7.17 -2.41 -4.83
CA LEU A 62 7.93 -1.27 -5.35
C LEU A 62 9.40 -1.25 -4.90
N LYS A 63 9.72 -1.74 -3.71
CA LYS A 63 11.08 -1.63 -3.12
C LYS A 63 11.86 -2.94 -3.13
N ARG A 64 11.16 -4.05 -2.95
CA ARG A 64 11.71 -5.40 -2.75
C ARG A 64 10.77 -6.45 -3.37
N PRO A 65 10.60 -6.45 -4.71
CA PRO A 65 9.77 -7.44 -5.39
C PRO A 65 10.28 -8.88 -5.14
N ASP A 66 11.58 -9.04 -4.89
CA ASP A 66 12.23 -10.28 -4.48
C ASP A 66 11.51 -10.97 -3.31
N LEU A 67 11.00 -10.18 -2.36
CA LEU A 67 10.30 -10.72 -1.20
C LEU A 67 8.92 -11.28 -1.53
N LEU A 68 8.27 -10.82 -2.60
CA LEU A 68 6.98 -11.34 -3.07
C LEU A 68 7.15 -12.57 -3.96
N GLU A 69 8.24 -12.64 -4.73
CA GLU A 69 8.54 -13.77 -5.61
C GLU A 69 8.96 -15.03 -4.83
N ASN A 70 9.73 -14.85 -3.75
CA ASN A 70 10.28 -15.97 -2.97
C ASN A 70 9.32 -16.54 -1.91
N ARG A 71 8.01 -16.28 -2.03
CA ARG A 71 7.00 -16.72 -1.04
C ARG A 71 5.65 -17.05 -1.68
N ALA A 72 4.83 -17.79 -0.95
CA ALA A 72 3.43 -17.93 -1.29
C ALA A 72 2.67 -16.63 -0.95
N LEU A 73 1.87 -16.16 -1.91
CA LEU A 73 0.96 -15.04 -1.73
C LEU A 73 -0.42 -15.55 -1.28
N SER A 74 -1.02 -14.85 -0.33
CA SER A 74 -2.40 -15.12 0.10
C SER A 74 -3.40 -14.63 -0.96
N LYS A 75 -4.64 -15.14 -0.88
CA LYS A 75 -5.73 -14.72 -1.79
C LYS A 75 -5.93 -13.19 -1.79
N LYS A 76 -5.89 -12.56 -0.60
CA LYS A 76 -6.05 -11.11 -0.45
C LYS A 76 -4.92 -10.34 -1.17
N GLU A 77 -3.67 -10.81 -1.04
CA GLU A 77 -2.50 -10.17 -1.66
C GLU A 77 -2.55 -10.28 -3.19
N ILE A 78 -2.94 -11.43 -3.72
CA ILE A 78 -3.13 -11.65 -5.15
C ILE A 78 -4.22 -10.71 -5.69
N GLU A 79 -5.35 -10.56 -4.98
CA GLU A 79 -6.41 -9.63 -5.37
C GLU A 79 -5.93 -8.18 -5.40
N ILE A 80 -5.13 -7.77 -4.41
CA ILE A 80 -4.51 -6.43 -4.37
C ILE A 80 -3.61 -6.23 -5.60
N LEU A 81 -2.69 -7.14 -5.88
CA LEU A 81 -1.77 -7.02 -7.02
C LEU A 81 -2.52 -6.98 -8.36
N LYS A 82 -3.55 -7.83 -8.53
CA LYS A 82 -4.40 -7.83 -9.73
C LYS A 82 -5.16 -6.53 -9.91
N LYS A 83 -5.69 -5.95 -8.83
CA LYS A 83 -6.36 -4.65 -8.84
C LYS A 83 -5.39 -3.58 -9.36
N TRP A 84 -4.18 -3.51 -8.81
CA TRP A 84 -3.17 -2.55 -9.22
C TRP A 84 -2.72 -2.74 -10.67
N CYS A 85 -2.55 -3.98 -11.15
CA CYS A 85 -2.25 -4.26 -12.56
C CYS A 85 -3.31 -3.65 -13.50
N ARG A 86 -4.59 -3.89 -13.21
CA ARG A 86 -5.72 -3.34 -13.99
C ARG A 86 -5.75 -1.82 -13.96
N ASP A 87 -5.48 -1.21 -12.81
CA ASP A 87 -5.50 0.24 -12.67
C ASP A 87 -4.35 0.88 -13.46
N ILE A 88 -3.17 0.25 -13.47
CA ILE A 88 -2.02 0.68 -14.28
C ILE A 88 -2.33 0.52 -15.78
N GLU A 89 -2.88 -0.62 -16.20
CA GLU A 89 -3.29 -0.86 -17.59
C GLU A 89 -4.28 0.21 -18.08
N LYS A 90 -5.32 0.51 -17.30
CA LYS A 90 -6.28 1.58 -17.62
C LYS A 90 -5.62 2.94 -17.78
N ILE A 91 -4.63 3.25 -16.94
CA ILE A 91 -3.87 4.51 -17.04
C ILE A 91 -3.08 4.55 -18.35
N ILE A 92 -2.40 3.45 -18.71
CA ILE A 92 -1.63 3.33 -19.96
C ILE A 92 -2.55 3.45 -21.18
N GLU A 93 -3.69 2.77 -21.20
CA GLU A 93 -4.70 2.85 -22.26
C GLU A 93 -5.22 4.29 -22.41
N THR A 94 -5.58 4.92 -21.30
CA THR A 94 -6.09 6.31 -21.29
C THR A 94 -5.07 7.29 -21.85
N GLN A 95 -3.77 7.12 -21.56
CA GLN A 95 -2.71 7.98 -22.09
C GLN A 95 -2.42 7.69 -23.56
N SER A 96 -2.45 6.43 -23.98
CA SER A 96 -2.27 6.04 -25.38
C SER A 96 -3.35 6.64 -26.29
N LEU A 97 -4.58 6.77 -25.78
CA LEU A 97 -5.69 7.43 -26.48
C LEU A 97 -5.55 8.95 -26.59
N ARG A 98 -4.83 9.61 -25.66
CA ARG A 98 -4.55 11.05 -25.72
C ARG A 98 -3.44 11.40 -26.72
N GLY A 99 -2.53 10.46 -26.98
CA GLY A 99 -1.40 10.66 -27.89
C GLY A 99 -1.74 10.67 -29.39
N SER A 100 -2.96 10.26 -29.80
CA SER A 100 -3.36 10.20 -31.22
C SER A 100 -4.04 11.48 -31.75
N GLY A 101 -4.22 12.51 -30.91
CA GLY A 101 -4.87 13.75 -31.29
C GLY A 101 -3.93 14.95 -31.23
N THR A 102 -3.16 15.21 -32.29
CA THR A 102 -2.86 16.55 -32.86
C THR A 102 -1.72 16.47 -33.89
N LEU A 103 -2.04 15.87 -35.05
CA LEU A 103 -1.44 16.27 -36.33
C LEU A 103 -2.59 16.84 -37.17
N SER A 104 -2.94 18.13 -36.99
CA SER A 104 -3.73 18.87 -37.98
C SER A 104 -3.73 20.39 -37.72
N GLY A 105 -3.19 21.15 -38.69
CA GLY A 105 -3.44 22.57 -38.99
C GLY A 105 -2.79 23.57 -38.03
N ASN A 106 -1.94 24.51 -38.44
CA ASN A 106 -1.75 25.20 -39.73
C ASN A 106 -0.28 25.61 -39.92
#